data_AF-A0A158DW17-F1
#
_entry.id   AF-A0A158DW17-F1
#
_cell.length_a   1.000
_cell.length_b   1.000
_cell.length_c   1.000
_cell.angle_alpha   90.00
_cell.angle_beta   90.00
_cell.angle_gamma   90.00
#
_symmetry.space_group_name_H-M   'P 1'
#
loop_
_entity.id
_entity.type
_entity.pdbx_description
1 polymer ?
#
loop_
_entity_poly.entity_id
_entity_poly.type
_entity_poly.pdbx_seq_one_letter_code
_entity_poly.pdbx_strand_id
1 'polypeptide(L)'
;MTPHALRLMYRDAIERFDDVQALRSIRLSSNGSHLFELLAFELLLKFVHNTTTPESGLARGHRYHEIFAVLPQELQDDLLRVAGERIGPSDLRNHVPVLADWSHNFVALRYPYEKYRNDTTEAYVKRGDDWQAAGSQLETADFRFHPEELFGMLHALRAEAARRFAELPPG
;
A
#
# COMPACT_ATOMS: atom_id res chain seq x y z
N MET A 1 13.84 15.29 -8.16
CA MET A 1 13.50 15.69 -6.77
C MET A 1 14.80 16.07 -6.05
N THR A 2 14.80 16.98 -5.07
CA THR A 2 16.04 17.31 -4.34
C THR A 2 16.46 16.15 -3.43
N PRO A 3 17.77 15.94 -3.17
CA PRO A 3 18.23 14.92 -2.22
C PRO A 3 17.58 15.07 -0.83
N HIS A 4 17.39 16.31 -0.36
CA HIS A 4 16.70 16.59 0.90
C HIS A 4 15.26 16.04 0.92
N ALA A 5 14.47 16.29 -0.12
CA ALA A 5 13.09 15.81 -0.19
C ALA A 5 13.00 14.27 -0.28
N LEU A 6 13.94 13.63 -0.98
CA LEU A 6 14.04 12.16 -1.01
C LEU A 6 14.37 11.60 0.38
N ARG A 7 15.29 12.22 1.11
CA ARG A 7 15.64 11.82 2.48
C ARG A 7 14.45 11.96 3.43
N LEU A 8 13.69 13.06 3.34
CA LEU A 8 12.45 13.24 4.11
C LEU A 8 11.42 12.17 3.78
N MET A 9 11.19 11.90 2.49
CA MET A 9 10.23 10.87 2.05
C MET A 9 10.58 9.49 2.61
N TYR A 10 11.86 9.09 2.53
CA TYR A 10 12.32 7.82 3.10
C TYR A 10 12.11 7.77 4.61
N ARG A 11 12.58 8.80 5.34
CA ARG A 11 12.44 8.87 6.80
C ARG A 11 10.97 8.76 7.22
N ASP A 12 10.11 9.56 6.62
CA ASP A 12 8.68 9.57 6.94
C ASP A 12 8.04 8.20 6.64
N ALA A 13 8.48 7.50 5.60
CA ALA A 13 8.00 6.14 5.31
C ALA A 13 8.36 5.13 6.41
N ILE A 14 9.60 5.20 6.93
CA ILE A 14 10.06 4.35 8.03
C ILE A 14 9.29 4.69 9.31
N GLU A 15 9.12 5.97 9.63
CA GLU A 15 8.33 6.39 10.80
C GLU A 15 6.90 5.83 10.75
N ARG A 16 6.22 5.93 9.60
CA ARG A 16 4.85 5.36 9.45
C ARG A 16 4.83 3.85 9.64
N PHE A 17 5.87 3.14 9.22
CA PHE A 17 5.96 1.70 9.45
C PHE A 17 6.13 1.36 10.94
N ASP A 18 6.94 2.14 11.66
CA ASP A 18 7.11 1.98 13.11
C ASP A 18 5.80 2.30 13.87
N ASP A 19 5.08 3.34 13.43
CA ASP A 19 3.76 3.72 13.96
C ASP A 19 2.74 2.57 13.83
N VAL A 20 2.77 1.79 12.73
CA VAL A 20 1.91 0.61 12.55
C VAL A 20 2.14 -0.43 13.65
N GLN A 21 3.40 -0.72 13.96
CA GLN A 21 3.74 -1.73 14.98
C GLN A 21 3.24 -1.29 16.36
N ALA A 22 3.43 -0.01 16.69
CA ALA A 22 2.90 0.56 17.93
C ALA A 22 1.37 0.48 17.97
N LEU A 23 0.68 0.86 16.88
CA LEU A 23 -0.78 0.87 16.83
C LEU A 23 -1.40 -0.53 16.95
N ARG A 24 -0.78 -1.55 16.33
CA ARG A 24 -1.23 -2.94 16.44
C ARG A 24 -1.19 -3.47 17.87
N SER A 25 -0.25 -3.00 18.69
CA SER A 25 -0.16 -3.41 20.09
C SER A 25 -1.33 -2.92 20.96
N ILE A 26 -2.05 -1.88 20.53
CA ILE A 26 -3.12 -1.24 21.30
C ILE A 26 -4.51 -1.35 20.65
N ARG A 27 -4.62 -1.53 19.32
CA ARG A 27 -5.90 -1.63 18.60
C ARG A 27 -5.83 -2.60 17.42
N LEU A 28 -5.92 -3.90 17.73
CA LEU A 28 -5.84 -4.99 16.75
C LEU A 28 -6.93 -4.95 15.65
N SER A 29 -8.11 -4.42 15.94
CA SER A 29 -9.26 -4.41 15.01
C SER A 29 -9.46 -3.10 14.25
N SER A 30 -8.50 -2.17 14.30
CA SER A 30 -8.62 -0.87 13.64
C SER A 30 -8.07 -0.89 12.21
N ASN A 31 -8.88 -0.46 11.25
CA ASN A 31 -8.45 -0.14 9.88
C ASN A 31 -7.36 0.95 9.84
N GLY A 32 -7.16 1.69 10.95
CA GLY A 32 -6.11 2.70 11.06
C GLY A 32 -4.71 2.12 10.87
N SER A 33 -4.46 0.89 11.34
CA SER A 33 -3.16 0.24 11.12
C SER A 33 -2.91 -0.02 9.63
N HIS A 34 -3.91 -0.54 8.93
CA HIS A 34 -3.84 -0.75 7.48
C HIS A 34 -3.64 0.56 6.70
N LEU A 35 -4.30 1.65 7.10
CA LEU A 35 -4.09 2.96 6.47
C LEU A 35 -2.65 3.47 6.63
N PHE A 36 -2.04 3.26 7.80
CA PHE A 36 -0.63 3.60 8.00
C PHE A 36 0.31 2.68 7.21
N GLU A 37 -0.02 1.40 7.05
CA GLU A 37 0.72 0.49 6.17
C GLU A 37 0.67 0.94 4.71
N LEU A 38 -0.51 1.30 4.21
CA LEU A 38 -0.69 1.86 2.87
C LEU A 38 0.07 3.18 2.68
N LEU A 39 0.10 4.03 3.71
CA LEU A 39 0.88 5.27 3.65
C LEU A 39 2.39 5.00 3.61
N ALA A 40 2.89 4.09 4.45
CA ALA A 40 4.29 3.66 4.40
C ALA A 40 4.64 3.06 3.03
N PHE A 41 3.76 2.20 2.51
CA PHE A 41 3.88 1.58 1.18
C PHE A 41 3.95 2.65 0.08
N GLU A 42 3.05 3.63 0.10
CA GLU A 42 3.03 4.71 -0.88
C GLU A 42 4.32 5.53 -0.87
N LEU A 43 4.81 5.91 0.32
CA LEU A 43 6.03 6.70 0.45
C LEU A 43 7.25 5.91 -0.03
N LEU A 44 7.36 4.63 0.30
CA LEU A 44 8.43 3.76 -0.19
C LEU A 44 8.37 3.57 -1.71
N LEU A 45 7.19 3.28 -2.26
CA LEU A 45 7.00 3.11 -3.71
C LEU A 45 7.37 4.39 -4.47
N LYS A 46 6.92 5.55 -3.97
CA LYS A 46 7.28 6.85 -4.55
C LYS A 46 8.78 7.12 -4.42
N PHE A 47 9.39 6.78 -3.29
CA PHE A 47 10.83 6.96 -3.10
C PHE A 47 11.62 6.14 -4.13
N VAL A 48 11.31 4.85 -4.27
CA VAL A 48 11.94 3.95 -5.25
C VAL A 48 11.72 4.45 -6.67
N HIS A 49 10.50 4.88 -7.03
CA HIS A 49 10.23 5.48 -8.33
C HIS A 49 11.11 6.72 -8.58
N ASN A 50 11.09 7.71 -7.68
CA ASN A 50 11.80 8.97 -7.89
C ASN A 50 13.33 8.84 -7.87
N THR A 51 13.86 7.73 -7.36
CA THR A 51 15.30 7.42 -7.35
C THR A 51 15.73 6.50 -8.49
N THR A 52 14.78 5.82 -9.14
CA THR A 52 15.07 4.90 -10.26
C THR A 52 14.80 5.53 -11.61
N THR A 53 13.70 6.29 -11.73
CA THR A 53 13.21 6.85 -12.99
C THR A 53 12.90 8.35 -12.83
N PRO A 54 13.90 9.19 -12.48
CA PRO A 54 13.68 10.62 -12.22
C PRO A 54 13.14 11.39 -13.45
N GLU A 55 13.44 10.92 -14.67
CA GLU A 55 13.00 11.47 -15.94
C GLU A 55 11.51 11.25 -16.22
N SER A 56 10.89 10.23 -15.62
CA SER A 56 9.46 9.93 -15.76
C SER A 56 8.55 10.90 -15.00
N GLY A 57 9.14 11.90 -14.34
CA GLY A 57 8.43 12.88 -13.53
C GLY A 57 8.18 12.40 -12.10
N LEU A 58 7.50 13.23 -11.31
CA LEU A 58 7.21 12.90 -9.91
C LEU A 58 6.03 11.92 -9.84
N ALA A 59 6.22 10.80 -9.13
CA ALA A 59 5.11 9.92 -8.77
C ALA A 59 4.11 10.67 -7.86
N ARG A 60 2.92 10.97 -8.40
CA ARG A 60 1.84 11.72 -7.73
C ARG A 60 0.58 10.86 -7.59
N GLY A 61 -0.25 11.19 -6.60
CA GLY A 61 -1.50 10.49 -6.33
C GLY A 61 -1.30 9.12 -5.67
N HIS A 62 -2.32 8.27 -5.79
CA HIS A 62 -2.44 7.00 -5.06
C HIS A 62 -2.71 5.82 -6.01
N ARG A 63 -2.48 5.98 -7.33
CA ARG A 63 -2.68 4.92 -8.33
C ARG A 63 -1.44 4.02 -8.36
N TYR A 64 -1.37 3.11 -7.40
CA TYR A 64 -0.15 2.35 -7.12
C TYR A 64 0.29 1.46 -8.27
N HIS A 65 -0.66 0.84 -8.99
CA HIS A 65 -0.36 0.04 -10.17
C HIS A 65 0.30 0.85 -11.29
N GLU A 66 -0.11 2.10 -11.51
CA GLU A 66 0.51 2.98 -12.51
C GLU A 66 1.92 3.38 -12.09
N ILE A 67 2.13 3.73 -10.81
CA ILE A 67 3.46 4.09 -10.30
C ILE A 67 4.41 2.90 -10.39
N PHE A 68 3.95 1.70 -10.04
CA PHE A 68 4.74 0.48 -10.09
C PHE A 68 5.09 0.09 -11.53
N ALA A 69 4.15 0.23 -12.48
CA ALA A 69 4.36 -0.10 -13.89
C ALA A 69 5.41 0.78 -14.59
N VAL A 70 5.73 1.96 -14.03
CA VAL A 70 6.78 2.84 -14.56
C VAL A 70 8.19 2.37 -14.17
N LEU A 71 8.32 1.56 -13.11
CA LEU A 71 9.62 1.03 -12.70
C LEU A 71 10.22 0.14 -13.81
N PRO A 72 11.55 0.03 -13.93
CA PRO A 72 12.17 -0.94 -14.84
C PRO A 72 11.65 -2.36 -14.56
N GLN A 73 11.40 -3.14 -15.62
CA GLN A 73 10.83 -4.49 -15.48
C GLN A 73 11.65 -5.38 -14.54
N GLU A 74 12.98 -5.32 -14.64
CA GLU A 74 13.89 -6.07 -13.75
C GLU A 74 13.66 -5.73 -12.27
N LEU A 75 13.42 -4.45 -11.95
CA LEU A 75 13.13 -4.01 -10.58
C LEU A 75 11.74 -4.46 -10.13
N GLN A 76 10.74 -4.42 -11.02
CA GLN A 76 9.41 -4.95 -10.72
C GLN A 76 9.48 -6.44 -10.37
N ASP A 77 10.17 -7.22 -11.22
CA ASP A 77 10.34 -8.66 -11.04
C ASP A 77 11.08 -8.97 -9.73
N ASP A 78 12.14 -8.22 -9.41
CA ASP A 78 12.88 -8.38 -8.17
C ASP A 78 12.05 -8.04 -6.93
N LEU A 79 11.28 -6.96 -6.96
CA LEU A 79 10.40 -6.59 -5.84
C LEU A 79 9.33 -7.66 -5.59
N LEU A 80 8.70 -8.17 -6.66
CA LEU A 80 7.70 -9.23 -6.57
C LEU A 80 8.32 -10.55 -6.10
N ARG A 81 9.51 -10.90 -6.58
CA ARG A 81 10.26 -12.09 -6.14
C ARG A 81 10.60 -12.01 -4.66
N VAL A 82 11.18 -10.92 -4.20
CA VAL A 82 11.55 -10.74 -2.77
C VAL A 82 10.32 -10.74 -1.88
N ALA A 83 9.22 -10.11 -2.32
CA ALA A 83 7.94 -10.18 -1.61
C ALA A 83 7.42 -11.62 -1.53
N GLY A 84 7.42 -12.35 -2.64
CA GLY A 84 7.00 -13.75 -2.72
C GLY A 84 7.86 -14.72 -1.91
N GLU A 85 9.18 -14.52 -1.86
CA GLU A 85 10.09 -15.28 -0.98
C GLU A 85 9.72 -15.10 0.49
N ARG A 86 9.21 -13.92 0.86
CA ARG A 86 8.83 -13.61 2.24
C ARG A 86 7.50 -14.22 2.66
N ILE A 87 6.52 -14.27 1.76
CA ILE A 87 5.12 -14.62 2.10
C ILE A 87 4.62 -15.93 1.47
N GLY A 88 5.38 -16.51 0.54
CA GLY A 88 4.99 -17.69 -0.22
C GLY A 88 4.01 -17.39 -1.36
N PRO A 89 3.30 -18.42 -1.88
CA PRO A 89 2.25 -18.26 -2.88
C PRO A 89 1.20 -17.23 -2.50
N SER A 90 0.94 -16.25 -3.37
CA SER A 90 0.03 -15.14 -3.10
C SER A 90 -0.55 -14.54 -4.38
N ASP A 91 -1.48 -13.58 -4.22
CA ASP A 91 -2.10 -12.86 -5.33
C ASP A 91 -1.12 -11.90 -6.05
N LEU A 92 0.09 -11.67 -5.51
CA LEU A 92 1.13 -10.86 -6.18
C LEU A 92 1.58 -11.40 -7.54
N ARG A 93 1.31 -12.67 -7.86
CA ARG A 93 1.53 -13.20 -9.23
C ARG A 93 0.69 -12.44 -10.26
N ASN A 94 -0.46 -11.93 -9.84
CA ASN A 94 -1.28 -10.99 -10.58
C ASN A 94 -1.42 -9.70 -9.75
N HIS A 95 -0.30 -9.01 -9.55
CA HIS A 95 -0.21 -7.85 -8.65
C HIS A 95 -1.08 -6.66 -9.06
N VAL A 96 -1.49 -6.53 -10.33
CA VAL A 96 -2.23 -5.34 -10.82
C VAL A 96 -3.56 -5.14 -10.06
N PRO A 97 -4.45 -6.14 -9.96
CA PRO A 97 -5.63 -6.07 -9.09
C PRO A 97 -5.31 -5.74 -7.62
N VAL A 98 -4.27 -6.34 -7.05
CA VAL A 98 -3.87 -6.12 -5.65
C VAL A 98 -3.49 -4.64 -5.42
N LEU A 99 -2.67 -4.07 -6.30
CA LEU A 99 -2.27 -2.66 -6.24
C LEU A 99 -3.46 -1.72 -6.48
N ALA A 100 -4.41 -2.11 -7.32
CA ALA A 100 -5.65 -1.36 -7.56
C ALA A 100 -6.55 -1.35 -6.31
N ASP A 101 -6.72 -2.49 -5.64
CA ASP A 101 -7.47 -2.61 -4.40
C ASP A 101 -6.85 -1.74 -3.30
N TRP A 102 -5.52 -1.72 -3.16
CA TRP A 102 -4.85 -0.82 -2.22
C TRP A 102 -5.05 0.66 -2.53
N SER A 103 -5.02 1.01 -3.82
CA SER A 103 -5.30 2.38 -4.29
C SER A 103 -6.72 2.81 -3.88
N HIS A 104 -7.69 1.90 -4.05
CA HIS A 104 -9.07 2.10 -3.63
C HIS A 104 -9.18 2.24 -2.10
N ASN A 105 -8.60 1.31 -1.36
CA ASN A 105 -8.65 1.27 0.11
C ASN A 105 -8.09 2.55 0.72
N PHE A 106 -6.97 3.08 0.22
CA PHE A 106 -6.35 4.29 0.74
C PHE A 106 -7.28 5.50 0.70
N VAL A 107 -8.18 5.57 -0.29
CA VAL A 107 -9.18 6.63 -0.40
C VAL A 107 -10.44 6.27 0.41
N ALA A 108 -11.03 5.12 0.12
CA ALA A 108 -12.37 4.77 0.58
C ALA A 108 -12.46 4.47 2.08
N LEU A 109 -11.37 4.02 2.72
CA LEU A 109 -11.34 3.76 4.17
C LEU A 109 -11.25 5.02 5.03
N ARG A 110 -10.79 6.16 4.48
CA ARG A 110 -10.65 7.41 5.24
C ARG A 110 -11.98 8.08 5.52
N TYR A 111 -12.90 7.99 4.56
CA TYR A 111 -14.19 8.65 4.61
C TYR A 111 -15.35 7.71 4.27
N PRO A 112 -15.58 6.63 5.06
CA PRO A 112 -16.70 5.73 4.82
C PRO A 112 -18.04 6.47 4.76
N TYR A 113 -18.18 7.54 5.57
CA TYR A 113 -19.38 8.36 5.59
C TYR A 113 -19.69 9.01 4.23
N GLU A 114 -18.70 9.26 3.35
CA GLU A 114 -18.94 9.82 2.02
C GLU A 114 -19.58 8.79 1.08
N LYS A 115 -19.11 7.54 1.14
CA LYS A 115 -19.64 6.41 0.36
C LYS A 115 -21.06 6.06 0.79
N TYR A 116 -21.32 6.06 2.10
CA TYR A 116 -22.57 5.62 2.69
C TYR A 116 -23.46 6.78 3.16
N ARG A 117 -23.23 8.00 2.66
CA ARG A 117 -23.94 9.22 3.12
C ARG A 117 -25.46 9.18 2.98
N ASN A 118 -25.95 8.32 2.10
CA ASN A 118 -27.38 8.17 1.80
C ASN A 118 -27.98 6.90 2.46
N ASP A 119 -27.15 6.07 3.12
CA ASP A 119 -27.62 4.87 3.79
C ASP A 119 -28.26 5.26 5.13
N THR A 120 -29.36 4.60 5.50
CA THR A 120 -29.78 4.59 6.91
C THR A 120 -28.87 3.66 7.71
N THR A 121 -28.85 3.79 9.03
CA THR A 121 -28.09 2.90 9.91
C THR A 121 -28.44 1.43 9.66
N GLU A 122 -29.72 1.12 9.48
CA GLU A 122 -30.20 -0.25 9.23
C GLU A 122 -29.74 -0.75 7.87
N ALA A 123 -29.79 0.09 6.83
CA ALA A 123 -29.33 -0.26 5.49
C ALA A 123 -27.82 -0.55 5.47
N TYR A 124 -27.03 0.25 6.20
CA TYR A 124 -25.58 0.07 6.31
C TYR A 124 -25.22 -1.27 6.96
N VAL A 125 -25.88 -1.62 8.08
CA VAL A 125 -25.67 -2.90 8.77
C VAL A 125 -26.12 -4.07 7.90
N LYS A 126 -27.33 -3.99 7.34
CA LYS A 126 -27.92 -5.06 6.54
C LYS A 126 -27.06 -5.43 5.33
N ARG A 127 -26.34 -4.48 4.74
CA ARG A 127 -25.42 -4.73 3.62
C ARG A 127 -24.34 -5.76 3.99
N GLY A 128 -23.76 -5.63 5.18
CA GLY A 128 -22.76 -6.58 5.68
C GLY A 128 -23.36 -7.96 5.94
N ASP A 129 -24.55 -8.00 6.55
CA ASP A 129 -25.27 -9.24 6.83
C ASP A 129 -25.67 -9.98 5.55
N ASP A 130 -26.16 -9.25 4.55
CA ASP A 130 -26.54 -9.80 3.25
C ASP A 130 -25.34 -10.37 2.51
N TRP A 131 -24.19 -9.70 2.55
CA TRP A 131 -22.96 -10.22 1.96
C TRP A 131 -22.47 -11.49 2.66
N GLN A 132 -22.56 -11.55 4.00
CA GLN A 132 -22.27 -12.77 4.76
C GLN A 132 -23.24 -13.90 4.43
N ALA A 133 -24.54 -13.60 4.37
CA ALA A 133 -25.58 -14.58 4.01
C ALA A 133 -25.43 -15.11 2.57
N ALA A 134 -24.92 -14.28 1.66
CA ALA A 134 -24.56 -14.67 0.29
C ALA A 134 -23.24 -15.45 0.18
N GLY A 135 -22.60 -15.78 1.31
CA GLY A 135 -21.40 -16.61 1.37
C GLY A 135 -20.08 -15.85 1.32
N SER A 136 -20.08 -14.53 1.57
CA SER A 136 -18.87 -13.70 1.67
C SER A 136 -17.93 -13.80 0.47
N GLN A 137 -18.50 -13.80 -0.73
CA GLN A 137 -17.72 -13.87 -1.98
C GLN A 137 -16.75 -12.68 -2.06
N LEU A 138 -15.47 -12.97 -2.31
CA LEU A 138 -14.39 -11.97 -2.32
C LEU A 138 -14.55 -10.99 -3.49
N GLU A 139 -15.09 -11.46 -4.61
CA GLU A 139 -15.32 -10.71 -5.84
C GLU A 139 -16.36 -9.61 -5.66
N THR A 140 -17.25 -9.77 -4.69
CA THR A 140 -18.29 -8.78 -4.36
C THR A 140 -17.92 -7.95 -3.13
N ALA A 141 -16.73 -8.13 -2.56
CA ALA A 141 -16.30 -7.40 -1.39
C ALA A 141 -16.04 -5.93 -1.76
N ASP A 142 -16.59 -5.01 -0.97
CA ASP A 142 -16.34 -3.58 -1.12
C ASP A 142 -14.87 -3.19 -0.85
N PHE A 143 -14.20 -3.97 -0.01
CA PHE A 143 -12.80 -3.77 0.36
C PHE A 143 -12.07 -5.11 0.39
N ARG A 144 -10.97 -5.21 -0.35
CA ARG A 144 -10.04 -6.34 -0.31
C ARG A 144 -8.71 -5.83 0.22
N PHE A 145 -8.28 -6.34 1.36
CA PHE A 145 -7.15 -5.77 2.11
C PHE A 145 -5.79 -6.32 1.66
N HIS A 146 -5.73 -7.58 1.22
CA HIS A 146 -4.48 -8.29 0.84
C HIS A 146 -3.32 -8.07 1.83
N PRO A 147 -3.52 -8.39 3.13
CA PRO A 147 -2.59 -8.01 4.18
C PRO A 147 -1.22 -8.68 4.06
N GLU A 148 -1.18 -9.95 3.63
CA GLU A 148 0.07 -10.69 3.43
C GLU A 148 0.84 -10.12 2.24
N GLU A 149 0.15 -9.81 1.14
CA GLU A 149 0.75 -9.17 -0.03
C GLU A 149 1.32 -7.79 0.30
N LEU A 150 0.60 -7.00 1.11
CA LEU A 150 1.06 -5.67 1.54
C LEU A 150 2.29 -5.80 2.42
N PHE A 151 2.29 -6.76 3.34
CA PHE A 151 3.44 -7.08 4.18
C PHE A 151 4.67 -7.48 3.35
N GLY A 152 4.49 -8.37 2.36
CA GLY A 152 5.57 -8.79 1.45
C GLY A 152 6.13 -7.63 0.63
N MET A 153 5.26 -6.79 0.07
CA MET A 153 5.67 -5.63 -0.71
C MET A 153 6.37 -4.56 0.13
N LEU A 154 5.87 -4.29 1.34
CA LEU A 154 6.55 -3.40 2.31
C LEU A 154 7.95 -3.91 2.64
N HIS A 155 8.11 -5.22 2.85
CA HIS A 155 9.40 -5.84 3.08
C HIS A 155 10.38 -5.61 1.92
N ALA A 156 9.95 -5.91 0.68
CA ALA A 156 10.76 -5.76 -0.52
C ALA A 156 11.13 -4.30 -0.80
N LEU A 157 10.15 -3.40 -0.77
CA LEU A 157 10.35 -1.97 -1.00
C LEU A 157 11.24 -1.33 0.05
N ARG A 158 11.14 -1.73 1.32
CA ARG A 158 12.01 -1.21 2.38
C ARG A 158 13.46 -1.60 2.15
N ALA A 159 13.71 -2.85 1.75
CA ALA A 159 15.06 -3.31 1.42
C ALA A 159 15.64 -2.51 0.24
N GLU A 160 14.87 -2.33 -0.83
CA GLU A 160 15.31 -1.56 -1.99
C GLU A 160 15.52 -0.07 -1.68
N ALA A 161 14.58 0.53 -0.96
CA ALA A 161 14.67 1.94 -0.56
C ALA A 161 15.91 2.18 0.32
N ALA A 162 16.25 1.25 1.22
CA ALA A 162 17.44 1.35 2.05
C ALA A 162 18.74 1.35 1.21
N ARG A 163 18.83 0.48 0.18
CA ARG A 163 19.97 0.46 -0.76
C ARG A 163 20.14 1.82 -1.43
N ARG A 164 19.05 2.33 -2.03
CA ARG A 164 19.06 3.61 -2.76
C ARG A 164 19.31 4.80 -1.86
N PHE A 165 18.79 4.78 -0.63
CA PHE A 165 19.03 5.84 0.35
C PHE A 165 20.52 5.96 0.70
N ALA A 166 21.24 4.84 0.79
CA ALA A 166 22.68 4.82 1.04
C ALA A 166 23.50 5.45 -0.10
N GLU A 167 22.98 5.41 -1.33
CA GLU A 167 23.60 5.99 -2.53
C GLU A 167 23.27 7.47 -2.73
N LEU A 168 22.34 8.04 -1.95
CA LEU A 168 21.98 9.44 -2.09
C LEU A 168 23.16 10.36 -1.73
N PRO A 169 23.39 11.43 -2.51
CA PRO A 169 24.36 12.47 -2.16
C PRO A 169 24.11 13.03 -0.75
N PRO A 170 25.15 13.40 0.01
CA PRO A 170 24.98 14.07 1.29
C PRO A 170 24.06 15.30 1.13
N GLY A 171 23.16 15.47 2.10
CA GLY A 171 22.14 16.52 2.12
C GLY A 171 22.69 17.87 2.55
#